data_AF-A0AAD5MBQ2-F1
#
_entry.id   AF-A0AAD5MBQ2-F1
#
_cell.length_a   1.000
_cell.length_b   1.000
_cell.length_c   1.000
_cell.angle_alpha   90.00
_cell.angle_beta   90.00
_cell.angle_gamma   90.00
#
_symmetry.space_group_name_H-M   'P 1'
#
loop_
_entity.id
_entity.type
_entity.pdbx_description
1 polymer ?
#
loop_
_entity_poly.entity_id
_entity_poly.type
_entity_poly.pdbx_seq_one_letter_code
_entity_poly.pdbx_strand_id
1 'polypeptide(L)'
;MQCFWGESAFAKLKGVRKTRVGYAGGTTINPNYGNIGDHTEVTEVQFDPNMMSYEKSKYGDIETYVVKLDKFYPAENYHQKYWLRNQKDIFNELKLNDSEVANSVLAAKMNAYCAGYSDFSELEELKKEHGLSDDLVNRIKTFAASGGDPRACH
;
A
#
# COMPACT_ATOMS: atom_id res chain seq x y z
N MET A 1 0.66 -9.46 -11.65
CA MET A 1 1.17 -8.15 -11.15
C MET A 1 2.69 -8.23 -11.16
N GLN A 2 3.39 -7.39 -11.94
CA GLN A 2 4.87 -7.36 -11.96
C GLN A 2 5.43 -5.99 -11.52
N CYS A 3 4.66 -5.21 -10.76
CA CYS A 3 5.17 -4.06 -10.02
C CYS A 3 4.46 -3.96 -8.67
N PHE A 4 5.22 -3.95 -7.58
CA PHE A 4 4.65 -3.87 -6.22
C PHE A 4 3.96 -2.54 -5.89
N TRP A 5 4.04 -1.51 -6.76
CA TRP A 5 3.37 -0.22 -6.58
C TRP A 5 1.86 -0.32 -6.78
N GLY A 6 1.38 -1.46 -7.29
CA GLY A 6 -0.01 -1.89 -7.17
C GLY A 6 -0.48 -2.12 -5.73
N GLU A 7 0.36 -1.99 -4.70
CA GLU A 7 -0.05 -2.14 -3.28
C GLU A 7 -1.23 -1.26 -2.88
N SER A 8 -1.40 -0.11 -3.54
CA SER A 8 -2.52 0.81 -3.32
C SER A 8 -3.88 0.16 -3.58
N ALA A 9 -3.94 -0.83 -4.49
CA ALA A 9 -5.15 -1.58 -4.80
C ALA A 9 -5.65 -2.42 -3.62
N PHE A 10 -4.73 -2.90 -2.77
CA PHE A 10 -5.09 -3.53 -1.51
C PHE A 10 -5.41 -2.50 -0.43
N ALA A 11 -4.61 -1.43 -0.35
CA ALA A 11 -4.75 -0.42 0.70
C ALA A 11 -6.11 0.30 0.67
N LYS A 12 -6.78 0.39 -0.48
CA LYS A 12 -8.15 0.94 -0.58
C LYS A 12 -9.21 0.11 0.16
N LEU A 13 -8.97 -1.18 0.36
CA LEU A 13 -9.99 -2.10 0.90
C LEU A 13 -10.24 -1.82 2.38
N LYS A 14 -11.52 -1.72 2.76
CA LYS A 14 -11.93 -1.59 4.16
C LYS A 14 -11.41 -2.78 4.97
N GLY A 15 -10.83 -2.52 6.14
CA GLY A 15 -10.27 -3.56 6.99
C GLY A 15 -8.81 -3.94 6.67
N VAL A 16 -8.22 -3.45 5.57
CA VAL A 16 -6.76 -3.48 5.41
C VAL A 16 -6.15 -2.46 6.36
N ARG A 17 -5.27 -2.97 7.25
CA ARG A 17 -4.60 -2.17 8.27
C ARG A 17 -3.22 -1.72 7.83
N LYS A 18 -2.53 -2.51 7.02
CA LYS A 18 -1.16 -2.22 6.60
C LYS A 18 -0.84 -2.93 5.30
N THR A 19 -0.09 -2.24 4.44
CA THR A 19 0.55 -2.85 3.28
C THR A 19 2.05 -2.57 3.33
N ARG A 20 2.87 -3.52 2.89
CA ARG A 20 4.31 -3.32 2.67
C ARG A 20 4.72 -3.96 1.37
N VAL A 21 5.65 -3.35 0.68
CA VAL A 21 6.26 -3.95 -0.51
C VAL A 21 7.63 -4.54 -0.18
N GLY A 22 8.00 -5.62 -0.85
CA GLY A 22 9.21 -6.35 -0.54
C GLY A 22 9.52 -7.47 -1.52
N TYR A 23 10.47 -8.31 -1.13
CA TYR A 23 10.97 -9.43 -1.90
C TYR A 23 10.74 -10.73 -1.12
N ALA A 24 10.23 -11.76 -1.79
CA ALA A 24 10.03 -13.08 -1.20
C ALA A 24 9.98 -14.20 -2.23
N GLY A 25 9.97 -15.45 -1.76
CA GLY A 25 9.87 -16.66 -2.59
C GLY A 25 11.22 -17.23 -3.03
N GLY A 26 12.31 -16.48 -2.86
CA GLY A 26 13.67 -16.93 -3.13
C GLY A 26 14.44 -17.37 -1.89
N THR A 27 15.68 -17.78 -2.13
CA THR A 27 16.67 -18.25 -1.15
C THR A 27 17.77 -17.22 -0.89
N THR A 28 17.94 -16.24 -1.77
CA THR A 28 18.92 -15.16 -1.63
C THR A 28 18.73 -14.42 -0.30
N ILE A 29 19.83 -14.13 0.40
CA ILE A 29 19.80 -13.41 1.68
C ILE A 29 19.96 -11.90 1.41
N ASN A 30 19.11 -11.10 2.08
CA ASN A 30 19.12 -9.64 1.98
C ASN A 30 19.03 -9.12 0.52
N PRO A 31 18.01 -9.54 -0.25
CA PRO A 31 17.76 -8.99 -1.57
C PRO A 31 17.50 -7.48 -1.48
N ASN A 32 17.83 -6.78 -2.55
CA ASN A 32 17.51 -5.38 -2.76
C ASN A 32 17.12 -5.16 -4.22
N TYR A 33 16.63 -3.98 -4.58
CA TYR A 33 16.14 -3.72 -5.92
C TYR A 33 17.20 -3.95 -7.01
N GLY A 34 18.47 -3.63 -6.72
CA GLY A 34 19.59 -3.86 -7.63
C GLY A 34 20.02 -5.32 -7.74
N ASN A 35 19.59 -6.19 -6.82
CA ASN A 35 19.88 -7.61 -6.82
C ASN A 35 18.80 -8.39 -6.04
N ILE A 36 17.69 -8.70 -6.72
CA ILE A 36 16.59 -9.46 -6.12
C ILE A 36 16.90 -10.97 -6.02
N GLY A 37 17.86 -11.47 -6.81
CA GLY A 37 18.18 -12.88 -6.89
C GLY A 37 17.02 -13.71 -7.46
N ASP A 38 16.64 -14.74 -6.72
CA ASP A 38 15.51 -15.65 -7.01
C ASP A 38 14.21 -15.24 -6.30
N HIS A 39 14.16 -14.04 -5.70
CA HIS A 39 12.93 -13.50 -5.13
C HIS A 39 12.03 -12.88 -6.19
N THR A 40 10.76 -12.78 -5.86
CA THR A 40 9.74 -12.02 -6.58
C THR A 40 9.36 -10.77 -5.79
N GLU A 41 9.01 -9.68 -6.49
CA GLU A 41 8.35 -8.53 -5.86
C GLU A 41 6.99 -8.93 -5.30
N VAL A 42 6.75 -8.66 -4.03
CA VAL A 42 5.53 -9.02 -3.32
C VAL A 42 4.97 -7.85 -2.52
N THR A 43 3.67 -7.90 -2.28
CA THR A 43 2.98 -7.02 -1.33
C THR A 43 2.53 -7.85 -0.12
N GLU A 44 3.04 -7.54 1.06
CA GLU A 44 2.46 -8.01 2.31
C GLU A 44 1.22 -7.16 2.63
N VAL A 45 0.09 -7.80 2.89
CA VAL A 45 -1.16 -7.15 3.30
C VAL A 45 -1.57 -7.70 4.66
N GLN A 46 -1.68 -6.81 5.64
CA GLN A 46 -2.25 -7.14 6.95
C GLN A 46 -3.66 -6.55 7.02
N PHE A 47 -4.63 -7.40 7.36
CA PHE A 47 -6.05 -7.04 7.39
C PHE A 47 -6.73 -7.59 8.65
N ASP A 48 -7.86 -6.99 9.01
CA ASP A 48 -8.71 -7.40 10.12
C ASP A 48 -9.58 -8.60 9.69
N PRO A 49 -9.37 -9.79 10.27
CA PRO A 49 -10.10 -11.00 9.88
C PRO A 49 -11.61 -10.93 10.18
N ASN A 50 -12.05 -10.01 11.06
CA ASN A 50 -13.48 -9.82 11.34
C ASN A 50 -14.18 -8.98 10.26
N MET A 51 -13.42 -8.21 9.48
CA MET A 51 -13.95 -7.36 8.41
C MET A 51 -13.78 -7.97 7.03
N MET A 52 -12.75 -8.80 6.85
CA MET A 52 -12.48 -9.49 5.60
C MET A 52 -11.95 -10.90 5.89
N SER A 53 -12.46 -11.89 5.18
CA SER A 53 -11.93 -13.24 5.19
C SER A 53 -11.11 -13.50 3.93
N TYR A 54 -10.00 -14.19 4.08
CA TYR A 54 -9.29 -14.74 2.93
C TYR A 54 -10.09 -15.91 2.34
N GLU A 55 -10.62 -15.75 1.14
CA GLU A 55 -11.16 -16.85 0.36
C GLU A 55 -10.14 -17.26 -0.72
N LYS A 56 -9.69 -18.52 -0.66
CA LYS A 56 -8.91 -19.11 -1.75
C LYS A 56 -9.82 -19.20 -2.98
N SER A 57 -9.37 -18.64 -4.10
CA SER A 57 -10.18 -18.62 -5.32
C SER A 57 -10.67 -20.01 -5.73
N LYS A 58 -11.92 -20.08 -6.19
CA LYS A 58 -12.58 -21.29 -6.70
C LYS A 58 -12.36 -21.49 -8.21
N TYR A 59 -11.74 -20.53 -8.89
CA TYR A 59 -11.64 -20.50 -10.36
C TYR A 59 -10.32 -21.09 -10.86
N GLY A 60 -10.19 -22.43 -10.97
CA GLY A 60 -9.13 -23.09 -11.75
C GLY A 60 -7.67 -22.66 -11.47
N ASP A 61 -6.75 -22.99 -12.38
CA ASP A 61 -5.31 -22.66 -12.27
C ASP A 61 -5.09 -21.15 -12.40
N ILE A 62 -5.21 -20.42 -11.29
CA ILE A 62 -4.77 -19.04 -11.17
C ILE A 62 -3.30 -19.08 -10.77
N GLU A 63 -2.43 -18.49 -11.58
CA GLU A 63 -0.99 -18.36 -11.28
C GLU A 63 -0.70 -17.45 -10.07
N THR A 64 -1.69 -16.67 -9.61
CA THR A 64 -1.58 -15.77 -8.46
C THR A 64 -2.01 -16.50 -7.18
N TYR A 65 -1.02 -16.91 -6.40
CA TYR A 65 -1.23 -17.58 -5.12
C TYR A 65 -1.08 -16.57 -3.97
N VAL A 66 -2.04 -16.54 -3.05
CA VAL A 66 -1.85 -15.93 -1.74
C VAL A 66 -1.32 -17.01 -0.81
N VAL A 67 -0.01 -16.94 -0.55
CA VAL A 67 0.71 -17.90 0.29
C VAL A 67 1.08 -17.26 1.62
N LYS A 68 1.16 -18.08 2.66
CA LYS A 68 1.84 -17.68 3.89
C LYS A 68 3.32 -17.50 3.55
N LEU A 69 3.83 -16.29 3.73
CA LEU A 69 5.23 -15.95 3.49
C LEU A 69 6.09 -16.54 4.61
N ASP A 70 6.97 -17.49 4.28
CA ASP A 70 7.94 -18.02 5.24
C ASP A 70 9.01 -16.99 5.59
N LYS A 71 9.46 -16.21 4.59
CA LYS A 71 10.40 -15.10 4.76
C LYS A 71 10.04 -13.95 3.84
N PHE A 72 9.99 -12.75 4.41
CA PHE A 72 9.73 -11.50 3.70
C PHE A 72 10.86 -10.51 3.97
N TYR A 73 11.43 -9.95 2.91
CA TYR A 73 12.41 -8.88 2.99
C TYR A 73 11.74 -7.57 2.58
N PRO A 74 11.54 -6.61 3.50
CA PRO A 74 11.01 -5.30 3.14
C PRO A 74 11.89 -4.64 2.06
N ALA A 75 11.25 -4.10 1.02
CA ALA A 75 11.96 -3.27 0.05
C ALA A 75 12.32 -1.92 0.67
N GLU A 76 13.22 -1.23 0.00
CA GLU A 76 13.78 0.05 0.40
C GLU A 76 12.69 1.11 0.63
N ASN A 77 12.96 2.06 1.53
CA ASN A 77 11.96 3.03 1.99
C ASN A 77 11.31 3.80 0.82
N TYR A 78 12.07 4.12 -0.23
CA TYR A 78 11.57 4.84 -1.39
C TYR A 78 10.54 4.06 -2.23
N HIS A 79 10.45 2.73 -2.06
CA HIS A 79 9.41 1.91 -2.69
C HIS A 79 8.12 1.84 -1.86
N GLN A 80 8.20 2.10 -0.56
CA GLN A 80 7.03 2.07 0.32
C GLN A 80 6.12 3.26 0.05
N LYS A 81 4.82 3.01 -0.19
CA LYS A 81 3.80 4.04 -0.41
C LYS A 81 4.19 5.02 -1.51
N TYR A 82 4.61 4.46 -2.65
CA TYR A 82 5.12 5.21 -3.80
C TYR A 82 4.23 6.39 -4.22
N TRP A 83 2.92 6.19 -4.33
CA TRP A 83 1.98 7.25 -4.73
C TRP A 83 1.92 8.38 -3.70
N LEU A 84 1.90 8.03 -2.42
CA LEU A 84 1.96 9.02 -1.35
C LEU A 84 3.27 9.82 -1.40
N ARG A 85 4.42 9.16 -1.52
CA ARG A 85 5.73 9.84 -1.58
C ARG A 85 5.87 10.77 -2.78
N ASN A 86 5.22 10.46 -3.89
CA ASN A 86 5.23 11.31 -5.08
C ASN A 86 4.37 12.57 -4.92
N GLN A 87 3.37 12.56 -4.04
CA GLN A 87 2.59 13.76 -3.67
C GLN A 87 3.31 14.52 -2.55
N LYS A 88 4.38 15.24 -2.91
CA LYS A 88 5.30 15.87 -1.96
C LYS A 88 4.63 16.85 -1.00
N ASP A 89 3.62 17.59 -1.46
CA ASP A 89 2.89 18.55 -0.64
C ASP A 89 2.08 17.84 0.46
N ILE A 90 1.36 16.78 0.12
CA ILE A 90 0.61 15.94 1.07
C ILE A 90 1.59 15.19 2.00
N PHE A 91 2.62 14.58 1.43
CA PHE A 91 3.57 13.75 2.18
C PHE A 91 4.32 14.56 3.25
N ASN A 92 4.82 15.75 2.89
CA ASN A 92 5.56 16.59 3.82
C ASN A 92 4.68 17.12 4.96
N GLU A 93 3.39 17.35 4.71
CA GLU A 93 2.46 17.81 5.75
C GLU A 93 2.10 16.73 6.76
N LEU A 94 2.02 15.47 6.32
CA LEU A 94 1.76 14.33 7.20
C LEU A 94 2.92 14.06 8.17
N LYS A 95 4.13 14.54 7.87
CA LYS A 95 5.34 14.43 8.73
C LYS A 95 5.66 13.00 9.20
N LEU A 96 5.31 12.01 8.39
CA LEU A 96 5.55 10.60 8.70
C LEU A 96 7.02 10.25 8.51
N ASN A 97 7.59 9.53 9.48
CA ASN A 97 8.89 8.89 9.29
C ASN A 97 8.76 7.59 8.48
N ASP A 98 9.87 7.05 7.98
CA ASP A 98 9.85 5.87 7.11
C ASP A 98 9.19 4.63 7.74
N SER A 99 9.28 4.47 9.07
CA SER A 99 8.60 3.39 9.78
C SER A 99 7.09 3.59 9.76
N GLU A 100 6.61 4.81 9.97
CA GLU A 100 5.17 5.14 9.90
C GLU A 100 4.63 4.98 8.48
N VAL A 101 5.40 5.36 7.47
CA VAL A 101 5.06 5.16 6.06
C VAL A 101 4.87 3.68 5.74
N ALA A 102 5.77 2.82 6.23
CA ALA A 102 5.71 1.39 5.97
C ALA A 102 4.65 0.66 6.81
N ASN A 103 4.30 1.16 8.00
CA ASN A 103 3.58 0.36 8.99
C ASN A 103 2.21 0.90 9.42
N SER A 104 1.82 2.12 9.05
CA SER A 104 0.56 2.73 9.52
C SER A 104 -0.63 2.53 8.58
N VAL A 105 -1.83 2.46 9.18
CA VAL A 105 -3.12 2.50 8.46
C VAL A 105 -3.23 3.81 7.69
N LEU A 106 -2.88 4.93 8.32
CA LEU A 106 -2.88 6.25 7.72
C LEU A 106 -2.10 6.26 6.41
N ALA A 107 -0.83 5.86 6.42
CA ALA A 107 0.00 5.86 5.22
C ALA A 107 -0.56 4.96 4.12
N ALA A 108 -1.07 3.77 4.46
CA ALA A 108 -1.71 2.87 3.51
C ALA A 108 -2.91 3.54 2.82
N LYS A 109 -3.81 4.16 3.59
CA LYS A 109 -5.01 4.82 3.07
C LYS A 109 -4.67 6.07 2.27
N MET A 110 -3.73 6.90 2.74
CA MET A 110 -3.24 8.06 1.99
C MET A 110 -2.61 7.63 0.65
N ASN A 111 -1.85 6.54 0.61
CA ASN A 111 -1.30 5.99 -0.63
C ASN A 111 -2.38 5.51 -1.60
N ALA A 112 -3.49 4.94 -1.09
CA ALA A 112 -4.64 4.59 -1.94
C ALA A 112 -5.29 5.85 -2.54
N TYR A 113 -5.49 6.90 -1.75
CA TYR A 113 -6.06 8.16 -2.23
C TYR A 113 -5.16 8.84 -3.25
N CYS A 114 -3.85 8.90 -2.99
CA CYS A 114 -2.85 9.39 -3.94
C CYS A 114 -2.69 8.50 -5.18
N ALA A 115 -3.22 7.28 -5.17
CA ALA A 115 -3.27 6.42 -6.36
C ALA A 115 -4.57 6.59 -7.18
N GLY A 116 -5.52 7.43 -6.73
CA GLY A 116 -6.78 7.70 -7.43
C GLY A 116 -7.99 6.93 -6.89
N TYR A 117 -7.88 6.25 -5.75
CA TYR A 117 -9.04 5.62 -5.12
C TYR A 117 -9.85 6.64 -4.32
N SER A 118 -11.17 6.63 -4.48
CA SER A 118 -12.08 7.64 -3.94
C SER A 118 -13.06 7.13 -2.86
N ASP A 119 -12.82 5.94 -2.32
CA ASP A 119 -13.54 5.47 -1.14
C ASP A 119 -13.00 6.15 0.13
N PHE A 120 -13.61 7.27 0.50
CA PHE A 120 -13.23 8.06 1.66
C PHE A 120 -13.93 7.62 2.97
N SER A 121 -14.51 6.42 3.02
CA SER A 121 -15.29 5.98 4.19
C SER A 121 -14.52 5.99 5.50
N GLU A 122 -13.20 5.77 5.46
CA GLU A 122 -12.30 5.79 6.63
C GLU A 122 -11.58 7.15 6.82
N LEU A 123 -11.68 8.07 5.87
CA LEU A 123 -10.91 9.32 5.87
C LEU A 123 -11.30 10.26 7.00
N GLU A 124 -12.60 10.36 7.34
CA GLU A 124 -13.06 11.21 8.44
C GLU A 124 -12.65 10.68 9.83
N GLU A 125 -12.52 9.36 9.97
CA GLU A 125 -12.01 8.74 11.19
C GLU A 125 -10.50 8.99 11.33
N LEU A 126 -9.73 8.75 10.27
CA LEU A 126 -8.30 9.04 10.21
C LEU A 126 -8.00 10.52 10.45
N LYS A 127 -8.83 11.42 9.92
CA LYS A 127 -8.75 12.85 10.18
C LYS A 127 -8.82 13.15 11.68
N LYS A 128 -9.79 12.56 12.38
CA LYS A 128 -9.97 12.77 13.82
C LYS A 128 -8.84 12.14 14.64
N GLU A 129 -8.46 10.92 14.30
CA GLU A 129 -7.42 10.15 15.01
C GLU A 129 -6.05 10.85 14.91
N HIS A 130 -5.70 11.34 13.72
CA HIS A 130 -4.38 11.93 13.45
C HIS A 130 -4.38 13.47 13.45
N GLY A 131 -5.51 14.10 13.74
CA GLY A 131 -5.63 15.57 13.77
C GLY A 131 -5.34 16.24 12.42
N LEU A 132 -5.78 15.62 11.31
CA LEU A 132 -5.54 16.15 9.96
C LEU A 132 -6.36 17.43 9.72
N SER A 133 -5.76 18.39 9.01
CA SER A 133 -6.42 19.65 8.65
C SER A 133 -7.52 19.43 7.60
N ASP A 134 -8.56 20.26 7.63
CA ASP A 134 -9.59 20.26 6.57
C ASP A 134 -9.01 20.54 5.20
N ASP A 135 -7.99 21.41 5.12
CA ASP A 135 -7.29 21.73 3.89
C ASP A 135 -6.60 20.50 3.30
N LEU A 136 -5.84 19.75 4.11
CA LEU A 136 -5.16 18.53 3.69
C LEU A 136 -6.15 17.49 3.18
N VAL A 137 -7.25 17.27 3.92
CA VAL A 137 -8.30 16.32 3.54
C VAL A 137 -8.95 16.72 2.20
N ASN A 138 -9.21 18.01 1.99
CA ASN A 138 -9.78 18.50 0.73
C ASN A 138 -8.80 18.34 -0.45
N ARG A 139 -7.50 18.58 -0.24
CA ARG A 139 -6.47 18.32 -1.26
C ARG A 139 -6.39 16.84 -1.62
N ILE A 140 -6.40 15.95 -0.63
CA ILE A 140 -6.42 14.50 -0.85
C ILE A 140 -7.64 14.08 -1.68
N LYS A 141 -8.84 14.54 -1.31
CA LYS A 141 -10.09 14.24 -2.05
C LYS A 141 -10.02 14.75 -3.49
N THR A 142 -9.53 15.97 -3.68
CA THR A 142 -9.37 16.60 -5.01
C THR A 142 -8.38 15.83 -5.87
N PHE A 143 -7.24 15.44 -5.29
CA PHE A 143 -6.21 14.68 -6.00
C PHE A 143 -6.71 13.29 -6.39
N ALA A 144 -7.33 12.57 -5.46
CA ALA A 144 -7.90 11.26 -5.74
C ALA A 144 -8.94 11.29 -6.88
N ALA A 145 -9.69 12.38 -7.01
CA ALA A 145 -10.67 12.57 -8.08
C ALA A 145 -10.07 12.98 -9.45
N SER A 146 -8.83 13.51 -9.48
CA SER A 146 -8.29 14.17 -10.68
C SER A 146 -6.92 13.66 -11.16
N GLY A 147 -6.11 13.03 -10.30
CA GLY A 147 -4.68 12.87 -10.54
C GLY A 147 -4.12 11.44 -10.48
N GLY A 148 -4.91 10.45 -10.05
CA GLY A 148 -4.45 9.05 -9.98
C GLY A 148 -4.97 8.19 -11.11
N ASP A 149 -4.09 7.62 -11.94
CA ASP A 149 -4.43 6.43 -12.72
C ASP A 149 -3.89 5.20 -11.99
N PRO A 150 -4.73 4.44 -11.27
CA PRO A 150 -4.29 3.23 -10.56
C PRO A 150 -3.80 2.14 -11.53
N ARG A 151 -4.02 2.29 -12.84
CA ARG A 151 -3.52 1.41 -13.91
C ARG A 151 -2.15 1.84 -14.43
N ALA A 152 -1.60 2.98 -14.00
CA ALA A 152 -0.28 3.44 -14.46
C ALA A 152 0.90 2.55 -14.01
N CYS A 153 0.63 1.47 -13.26
CA CYS A 153 1.57 0.39 -12.94
C CYS A 153 1.19 -0.97 -13.58
N HIS A 154 0.35 -0.97 -14.60
CA HIS A 154 -0.12 -2.17 -15.31
C HIS A 154 0.25 -2.13 -16.80
#